data_AF-A0A6L6HPS1-F1
#
_entry.id   AF-A0A6L6HPS1-F1
#
_cell.length_a   1.000
_cell.length_b   1.000
_cell.length_c   1.000
_cell.angle_alpha   90.00
_cell.angle_beta   90.00
_cell.angle_gamma   90.00
#
_symmetry.space_group_name_H-M   'P 1'
#
loop_
_entity.id
_entity.type
_entity.pdbx_description
1 polymer ?
#
loop_
_entity_poly.entity_id
_entity_poly.type
_entity_poly.pdbx_seq_one_letter_code
_entity_poly.pdbx_strand_id
1 'polypeptide(L)'
;MTALDDLAPRPFHDADAPQRARMLSRLADTELAVALVAEPAGDRVELRIFPLETGPVALACDTEDRLAGFFGGPTAYAAMPGRVLAGLLKSEGAGLLVNPGKASEMLLDAAMLDWLTGALSAAPQATDARLRLTPPAPAVVTALAQPLAERLGDMRGLIAGAALAGTGDAHVVLVAGADPAHQPAIAKALAEALAFLPPQPGGVDVSFTDAALPAGVLRFDLTVEEPAPQPRPKGPPILR
;
A
#
# COMPACT_ATOMS: atom_id res chain seq x y z
N MET A 1 -6.75 -0.03 17.20
CA MET A 1 -6.99 -0.66 15.88
C MET A 1 -6.12 0.11 14.90
N THR A 2 -5.27 -0.59 14.15
CA THR A 2 -4.34 0.01 13.19
C THR A 2 -4.89 -0.13 11.77
N ALA A 3 -4.29 0.59 10.81
CA ALA A 3 -4.69 0.48 9.40
C ALA A 3 -4.52 -0.95 8.84
N LEU A 4 -3.60 -1.75 9.39
CA LEU A 4 -3.49 -3.17 9.04
C LEU A 4 -4.62 -3.99 9.65
N ASP A 5 -5.08 -3.68 10.88
CA ASP A 5 -6.24 -4.35 11.47
C ASP A 5 -7.52 -4.07 10.68
N ASP A 6 -7.70 -2.83 10.19
CA ASP A 6 -8.89 -2.44 9.41
C ASP A 6 -9.00 -3.23 8.09
N LEU A 7 -7.86 -3.65 7.55
CA LEU A 7 -7.76 -4.53 6.37
C LEU A 7 -7.74 -6.02 6.74
N ALA A 8 -7.95 -6.38 8.00
CA ALA A 8 -7.97 -7.77 8.47
C ALA A 8 -9.36 -8.18 9.02
N PRO A 9 -10.47 -8.00 8.27
CA PRO A 9 -11.79 -8.47 8.73
C PRO A 9 -11.87 -10.00 8.82
N ARG A 10 -10.94 -10.69 8.16
CA ARG A 10 -10.64 -12.12 8.31
C ARG A 10 -9.13 -12.28 8.54
N PRO A 11 -8.71 -13.30 9.30
CA PRO A 11 -7.28 -13.62 9.45
C PRO A 11 -6.62 -13.80 8.09
N PHE A 12 -5.38 -13.33 7.95
CA PHE A 12 -4.65 -13.34 6.68
C PHE A 12 -4.65 -14.71 5.99
N HIS A 13 -4.41 -15.77 6.77
CA HIS A 13 -4.31 -17.15 6.25
C HIS A 13 -5.65 -17.78 5.86
N ASP A 14 -6.76 -17.21 6.35
CA ASP A 14 -8.13 -17.62 6.01
C ASP A 14 -8.76 -16.71 4.94
N ALA A 15 -8.09 -15.62 4.59
CA ALA A 15 -8.56 -14.64 3.62
C ALA A 15 -8.36 -15.14 2.18
N ASP A 16 -9.22 -14.66 1.28
CA ASP A 16 -9.07 -14.94 -0.14
C ASP A 16 -7.86 -14.20 -0.74
N ALA A 17 -7.43 -14.60 -1.94
CA ALA A 17 -6.24 -14.04 -2.57
C ALA A 17 -6.31 -12.51 -2.75
N PRO A 18 -7.43 -11.90 -3.20
CA PRO A 18 -7.55 -10.45 -3.28
C PRO A 18 -7.37 -9.74 -1.94
N GLN A 19 -7.99 -10.24 -0.86
CA GLN A 19 -7.84 -9.64 0.45
C GLN A 19 -6.41 -9.75 0.97
N ARG A 20 -5.77 -10.91 0.82
CA ARG A 20 -4.35 -11.09 1.19
C ARG A 20 -3.44 -10.13 0.44
N ALA A 21 -3.65 -9.97 -0.86
CA ALA A 21 -2.87 -9.03 -1.68
C ALA A 21 -3.02 -7.59 -1.17
N ARG A 22 -4.25 -7.17 -0.80
CA ARG A 22 -4.48 -5.84 -0.21
C ARG A 22 -3.76 -5.65 1.13
N MET A 23 -3.76 -6.68 1.99
CA MET A 23 -3.02 -6.66 3.27
C MET A 23 -1.51 -6.54 3.04
N LEU A 24 -0.95 -7.29 2.08
CA LEU A 24 0.48 -7.22 1.72
C LEU A 24 0.87 -5.85 1.11
N SER A 25 -0.01 -5.29 0.27
CA SER A 25 0.16 -3.93 -0.26
C SER A 25 0.23 -2.90 0.86
N ARG A 26 -0.69 -2.97 1.83
CA ARG A 26 -0.65 -2.06 2.99
C ARG A 26 0.58 -2.30 3.86
N LEU A 27 0.97 -3.55 4.09
CA LEU A 27 2.16 -3.90 4.87
C LEU A 27 3.42 -3.26 4.28
N ALA A 28 3.56 -3.25 2.96
CA ALA A 28 4.71 -2.65 2.27
C ALA A 28 4.91 -1.17 2.62
N ASP A 29 3.81 -0.42 2.76
CA ASP A 29 3.82 1.01 3.08
C ASP A 29 3.70 1.30 4.59
N THR A 30 3.52 0.27 5.41
CA THR A 30 3.41 0.43 6.87
C THR A 30 4.80 0.50 7.49
N GLU A 31 5.05 1.50 8.34
CA GLU A 31 6.23 1.51 9.20
C GLU A 31 6.08 0.43 10.28
N LEU A 32 7.06 -0.46 10.38
CA LEU A 32 7.07 -1.59 11.30
C LEU A 32 8.22 -1.43 12.29
N ALA A 33 7.94 -1.69 13.57
CA ALA A 33 8.95 -1.90 14.59
C ALA A 33 9.37 -3.38 14.57
N VAL A 34 10.57 -3.66 14.04
CA VAL A 34 11.15 -5.02 14.01
C VAL A 34 12.06 -5.26 15.20
N ALA A 35 11.94 -6.41 15.85
CA ALA A 35 12.74 -6.77 17.02
C ALA A 35 14.24 -6.90 16.67
N LEU A 36 15.09 -6.38 17.55
CA LEU A 36 16.55 -6.49 17.47
C LEU A 36 17.11 -7.37 18.57
N VAL A 37 18.33 -7.87 18.37
CA VAL A 37 19.09 -8.61 19.40
C VAL A 37 19.50 -7.68 20.54
N ALA A 38 19.88 -6.44 20.23
CA ALA A 38 20.26 -5.39 21.16
C ALA A 38 19.93 -4.01 20.58
N GLU A 39 20.07 -2.96 21.40
CA GLU A 39 19.90 -1.57 20.95
C GLU A 39 20.81 -1.24 19.75
N PRO A 40 20.34 -0.45 18.77
CA PRO A 40 21.15 -0.02 17.63
C PRO A 40 22.47 0.63 18.07
N ALA A 41 23.57 0.25 17.43
CA ALA A 41 24.89 0.84 17.67
C ALA A 41 25.36 1.60 16.43
N GLY A 42 25.08 2.92 16.40
CA GLY A 42 25.26 3.72 15.19
C GLY A 42 24.34 3.24 14.07
N ASP A 43 24.91 2.99 12.88
CA ASP A 43 24.15 2.53 11.70
C ASP A 43 24.04 0.99 11.60
N ARG A 44 24.42 0.26 12.65
CA ARG A 44 24.35 -1.20 12.68
C ARG A 44 23.17 -1.67 13.52
N VAL A 45 22.32 -2.47 12.89
CA VAL A 45 21.21 -3.18 13.51
C VAL A 45 21.35 -4.67 13.24
N GLU A 46 21.00 -5.50 14.22
CA GLU A 46 20.96 -6.96 14.09
C GLU A 46 19.54 -7.42 14.38
N LEU A 47 18.85 -7.91 13.35
CA LEU A 47 17.48 -8.38 13.47
C LEU A 47 17.44 -9.62 14.36
N ARG A 48 16.47 -9.67 15.28
CA ARG A 48 16.26 -10.86 16.10
C ARG A 48 15.49 -11.91 15.30
N ILE A 49 16.20 -12.94 14.88
CA ILE A 49 15.65 -14.07 14.12
C ILE A 49 15.30 -15.24 15.06
N PHE A 50 14.09 -15.78 14.90
CA PHE A 50 13.57 -16.91 15.65
C PHE A 50 13.52 -18.16 14.77
N PRO A 51 14.10 -19.29 15.20
CA PRO A 51 13.96 -20.55 14.48
C PRO A 51 12.56 -21.15 14.72
N LEU A 52 11.75 -21.25 13.67
CA LEU A 52 10.50 -22.02 13.70
C LEU A 52 10.65 -23.30 12.88
N GLU A 53 9.74 -24.25 13.08
CA GLU A 53 9.69 -25.48 12.27
C GLU A 53 9.48 -25.19 10.77
N THR A 54 8.80 -24.09 10.46
CA THR A 54 8.53 -23.62 9.09
C THR A 54 9.68 -22.82 8.48
N GLY A 55 10.73 -22.51 9.25
CA GLY A 55 11.87 -21.70 8.84
C GLY A 55 12.19 -20.56 9.81
N PRO A 56 13.34 -19.89 9.65
CA PRO A 56 13.70 -18.73 10.46
C PRO A 56 12.78 -17.55 10.14
N VAL A 57 12.32 -16.83 11.16
CA VAL A 57 11.50 -15.61 10.98
C VAL A 57 11.99 -14.47 11.85
N ALA A 58 11.94 -13.25 11.33
CA ALA A 58 11.95 -12.05 12.15
C ALA A 58 10.54 -11.79 12.71
N LEU A 59 10.46 -10.93 13.73
CA LEU A 59 9.19 -10.50 14.31
C LEU A 59 9.09 -8.98 14.26
N ALA A 60 7.99 -8.47 13.72
CA ALA A 60 7.71 -7.05 13.69
C ALA A 60 6.25 -6.75 14.05
N CYS A 61 6.01 -5.55 14.57
CA CYS A 61 4.68 -5.04 14.82
C CYS A 61 4.50 -3.65 14.20
N ASP A 62 3.27 -3.29 13.86
CA ASP A 62 2.92 -1.96 13.37
C ASP A 62 2.87 -0.88 14.46
N THR A 63 3.09 -1.27 15.74
CA THR A 63 3.34 -0.35 16.85
C THR A 63 4.38 -0.92 17.82
N GLU A 64 5.14 -0.02 18.45
CA GLU A 64 6.10 -0.37 19.50
C GLU A 64 5.44 -1.05 20.70
N ASP A 65 4.27 -0.55 21.12
CA ASP A 65 3.49 -1.13 22.22
C ASP A 65 3.12 -2.59 21.98
N ARG A 66 2.82 -2.96 20.72
CA ARG A 66 2.52 -4.35 20.36
C ARG A 66 3.76 -5.22 20.44
N LEU A 67 4.89 -4.70 19.98
CA LEU A 67 6.17 -5.40 20.05
C LEU A 67 6.57 -5.65 21.50
N ALA A 68 6.59 -4.59 22.32
CA ALA A 68 6.90 -4.68 23.75
C ALA A 68 5.90 -5.58 24.48
N GLY A 69 4.62 -5.50 24.13
CA GLY A 69 3.57 -6.37 24.67
C GLY A 69 3.79 -7.85 24.36
N PHE A 70 4.28 -8.19 23.17
CA PHE A 70 4.59 -9.58 22.80
C PHE A 70 5.75 -10.15 23.65
N PHE A 71 6.80 -9.37 23.87
CA PHE A 71 7.95 -9.79 24.69
C PHE A 71 7.75 -9.60 26.20
N GLY A 72 6.65 -8.99 26.63
CA GLY A 72 6.34 -8.72 28.03
C GLY A 72 7.20 -7.62 28.66
N GLY A 73 7.79 -6.72 27.86
CA GLY A 73 8.64 -5.64 28.36
C GLY A 73 9.34 -4.83 27.26
N PRO A 74 10.17 -3.84 27.65
CA PRO A 74 10.96 -3.04 26.71
C PRO A 74 11.76 -3.93 25.75
N THR A 75 11.69 -3.61 24.46
CA THR A 75 12.29 -4.40 23.38
C THR A 75 13.05 -3.46 22.46
N ALA A 76 14.34 -3.75 22.22
CA ALA A 76 15.12 -3.03 21.21
C ALA A 76 14.51 -3.28 19.82
N TYR A 77 14.30 -2.21 19.05
CA TYR A 77 13.68 -2.30 17.74
C TYR A 77 14.31 -1.32 16.75
N ALA A 78 14.09 -1.57 15.46
CA ALA A 78 14.27 -0.59 14.40
C ALA A 78 12.93 -0.32 13.73
N ALA A 79 12.62 0.96 13.46
CA ALA A 79 11.45 1.35 12.68
C ALA A 79 11.83 1.47 11.20
N MET A 80 11.12 0.77 10.33
CA MET A 80 11.33 0.89 8.88
C MET A 80 10.07 0.52 8.10
N PRO A 81 9.92 1.00 6.85
CA PRO A 81 8.82 0.57 5.99
C PRO A 81 8.88 -0.94 5.74
N GLY A 82 7.72 -1.61 5.73
CA GLY A 82 7.62 -3.06 5.51
C GLY A 82 8.27 -3.51 4.20
N ARG A 83 8.26 -2.69 3.15
CA ARG A 83 8.98 -2.95 1.90
C ARG A 83 10.50 -3.03 2.07
N VAL A 84 11.06 -2.22 2.97
CA VAL A 84 12.51 -2.23 3.28
C VAL A 84 12.82 -3.49 4.07
N LEU A 85 12.02 -3.79 5.10
CA LEU A 85 12.18 -5.00 5.91
C LEU A 85 12.07 -6.28 5.07
N ALA A 86 11.10 -6.37 4.16
CA ALA A 86 10.95 -7.51 3.25
C ALA A 86 12.19 -7.70 2.36
N GLY A 87 12.80 -6.61 1.87
CA GLY A 87 14.04 -6.65 1.10
C GLY A 87 15.23 -7.19 1.91
N LEU A 88 15.38 -6.76 3.16
CA LEU A 88 16.42 -7.25 4.06
C LEU A 88 16.25 -8.76 4.34
N LEU A 89 15.05 -9.18 4.73
CA LEU A 89 14.76 -10.57 5.08
C LEU A 89 14.88 -11.52 3.87
N LYS A 90 14.53 -11.05 2.67
CA LYS A 90 14.79 -11.79 1.43
C LYS A 90 16.27 -12.12 1.25
N SER A 91 17.17 -11.18 1.54
CA SER A 91 18.62 -11.42 1.41
C SER A 91 19.15 -12.42 2.44
N GLU A 92 18.48 -12.54 3.58
CA GLU A 92 18.82 -13.47 4.66
C GLU A 92 18.11 -14.83 4.54
N GLY A 93 17.14 -14.97 3.62
CA GLY A 93 16.32 -16.17 3.50
C GLY A 93 15.37 -16.41 4.67
N ALA A 94 15.03 -15.35 5.41
CA ALA A 94 14.14 -15.40 6.58
C ALA A 94 12.71 -14.96 6.22
N GLY A 95 11.73 -15.49 6.93
CA GLY A 95 10.34 -15.02 6.91
C GLY A 95 10.09 -13.88 7.89
N LEU A 96 8.82 -13.47 8.01
CA LEU A 96 8.37 -12.39 8.90
C LEU A 96 7.07 -12.79 9.59
N LEU A 97 7.08 -12.75 10.93
CA LEU A 97 5.89 -12.77 11.76
C LEU A 97 5.47 -11.33 12.08
N VAL A 98 4.28 -10.94 11.63
CA VAL A 98 3.70 -9.61 11.83
C VAL A 98 2.58 -9.69 12.86
N ASN A 99 2.57 -8.77 13.84
CA ASN A 99 1.46 -8.54 14.78
C ASN A 99 0.87 -9.81 15.45
N PRO A 100 1.69 -10.69 16.06
CA PRO A 100 1.20 -11.90 16.71
C PRO A 100 0.10 -11.62 17.75
N GLY A 101 -0.98 -12.40 17.68
CA GLY A 101 -2.16 -12.31 18.53
C GLY A 101 -3.09 -11.14 18.22
N LYS A 102 -2.96 -10.50 17.04
CA LYS A 102 -3.83 -9.40 16.59
C LYS A 102 -4.62 -9.81 15.34
N ALA A 103 -5.63 -9.01 14.98
CA ALA A 103 -6.43 -9.24 13.77
C ALA A 103 -5.56 -9.28 12.51
N SER A 104 -4.56 -8.41 12.46
CA SER A 104 -3.56 -8.30 11.39
C SER A 104 -2.37 -9.26 11.52
N GLU A 105 -2.50 -10.36 12.27
CA GLU A 105 -1.44 -11.37 12.34
C GLU A 105 -1.15 -11.95 10.95
N MET A 106 0.12 -11.98 10.57
CA MET A 106 0.59 -12.58 9.32
C MET A 106 1.88 -13.36 9.59
N LEU A 107 1.93 -14.60 9.12
CA LEU A 107 3.16 -15.37 9.04
C LEU A 107 3.56 -15.46 7.58
N LEU A 108 4.52 -14.63 7.18
CA LEU A 108 4.99 -14.52 5.80
C LEU A 108 6.26 -15.35 5.67
N ASP A 109 6.21 -16.40 4.84
CA ASP A 109 7.41 -17.17 4.54
C ASP A 109 8.33 -16.39 3.56
N ALA A 110 9.54 -16.92 3.36
CA ALA A 110 10.52 -16.30 2.47
C ALA A 110 10.01 -16.18 1.02
N ALA A 111 9.16 -17.12 0.55
CA ALA A 111 8.61 -17.09 -0.80
C ALA A 111 7.57 -15.97 -0.96
N MET A 112 6.78 -15.69 0.07
CA MET A 112 5.82 -14.60 0.08
C MET A 112 6.52 -13.24 0.15
N LEU A 113 7.61 -13.14 0.92
CA LEU A 113 8.47 -11.94 0.90
C LEU A 113 9.18 -11.77 -0.45
N ASP A 114 9.63 -12.86 -1.08
CA ASP A 114 10.19 -12.81 -2.43
C ASP A 114 9.16 -12.30 -3.45
N TRP A 115 7.94 -12.83 -3.42
CA TRP A 115 6.84 -12.36 -4.25
C TRP A 115 6.52 -10.88 -3.99
N LEU A 116 6.42 -10.47 -2.72
CA LEU A 116 6.16 -9.08 -2.34
C LEU A 116 7.23 -8.14 -2.91
N THR A 117 8.51 -8.45 -2.70
CA THR A 117 9.61 -7.65 -3.23
C THR A 117 9.65 -7.65 -4.76
N GLY A 118 9.31 -8.77 -5.41
CA GLY A 118 9.22 -8.88 -6.86
C GLY A 118 8.13 -7.99 -7.45
N ALA A 119 6.91 -8.05 -6.88
CA ALA A 119 5.79 -7.19 -7.26
C ALA A 119 6.15 -5.70 -7.10
N LEU A 120 6.83 -5.35 -6.00
CA LEU A 120 7.28 -3.99 -5.73
C LEU A 120 8.52 -3.56 -6.53
N SER A 121 9.23 -4.47 -7.18
CA SER A 121 10.42 -4.12 -8.00
C SER A 121 10.09 -3.95 -9.48
N ALA A 122 8.94 -4.46 -9.94
CA ALA A 122 8.54 -4.38 -11.35
C ALA A 122 8.46 -2.93 -11.84
N ALA A 123 9.27 -2.58 -12.85
CA ALA A 123 9.26 -1.26 -13.48
C ALA A 123 8.37 -1.30 -14.74
N PRO A 124 7.38 -0.39 -14.87
CA PRO A 124 6.58 -0.28 -16.08
C PRO A 124 7.46 0.02 -17.29
N GLN A 125 7.16 -0.63 -18.43
CA GLN A 125 7.80 -0.30 -19.70
C GLN A 125 7.03 0.84 -20.37
N ALA A 126 7.73 1.92 -20.71
CA ALA A 126 7.13 3.02 -21.46
C ALA A 126 6.94 2.61 -22.92
N THR A 127 5.74 2.82 -23.44
CA THR A 127 5.41 2.58 -24.84
C THR A 127 4.53 3.71 -25.38
N ASP A 128 4.70 4.03 -26.66
CA ASP A 128 3.84 5.00 -27.35
C ASP A 128 2.68 4.25 -28.02
N ALA A 129 1.46 4.53 -27.56
CA ALA A 129 0.25 3.94 -28.12
C ALA A 129 -0.85 5.01 -28.30
N ARG A 130 -1.58 4.92 -29.41
CA ARG A 130 -2.79 5.71 -29.62
C ARG A 130 -3.99 4.93 -29.10
N LEU A 131 -4.47 5.31 -27.92
CA LEU A 131 -5.60 4.65 -27.28
C LEU A 131 -6.94 5.18 -27.80
N ARG A 132 -7.90 4.28 -28.04
CA ARG A 132 -9.30 4.63 -28.26
C ARG A 132 -10.06 4.36 -26.97
N LEU A 133 -10.34 5.42 -26.24
CA LEU A 133 -10.94 5.33 -24.91
C LEU A 133 -12.44 5.03 -24.99
N THR A 134 -12.89 4.14 -24.14
CA THR A 134 -14.30 3.78 -23.93
C THR A 134 -14.64 3.87 -22.44
N PRO A 135 -15.94 3.89 -22.08
CA PRO A 135 -16.34 3.71 -20.69
C PRO A 135 -15.78 2.40 -20.12
N PRO A 136 -15.27 2.40 -18.87
CA PRO A 136 -14.77 1.17 -18.26
C PRO A 136 -15.90 0.17 -18.03
N ALA A 137 -15.60 -1.12 -18.15
CA ALA A 137 -16.59 -2.16 -17.90
C ALA A 137 -17.03 -2.13 -16.41
N PRO A 138 -18.32 -2.35 -16.09
CA PRO A 138 -18.81 -2.31 -14.71
C PRO A 138 -18.06 -3.22 -13.75
N ALA A 139 -17.66 -4.41 -14.19
CA ALA A 139 -16.88 -5.34 -13.38
C ALA A 139 -15.51 -4.77 -12.98
N VAL A 140 -14.85 -4.05 -13.88
CA VAL A 140 -13.56 -3.40 -13.63
C VAL A 140 -13.73 -2.22 -12.68
N VAL A 141 -14.81 -1.45 -12.82
CA VAL A 141 -15.14 -0.38 -11.88
C VAL A 141 -15.31 -0.94 -10.46
N THR A 142 -16.10 -2.01 -10.30
CA THR A 142 -16.30 -2.67 -9.01
C THR A 142 -14.98 -3.16 -8.40
N ALA A 143 -14.10 -3.72 -9.23
CA ALA A 143 -12.83 -4.28 -8.76
C ALA A 143 -11.79 -3.21 -8.39
N LEU A 144 -11.71 -2.11 -9.15
CA LEU A 144 -10.57 -1.20 -9.09
C LEU A 144 -10.88 0.18 -8.53
N ALA A 145 -12.13 0.66 -8.57
CA ALA A 145 -12.41 2.08 -8.30
C ALA A 145 -11.99 2.51 -6.90
N GLN A 146 -12.39 1.79 -5.85
CA GLN A 146 -12.01 2.14 -4.49
C GLN A 146 -10.49 2.07 -4.24
N PRO A 147 -9.80 0.94 -4.50
CA PRO A 147 -8.36 0.88 -4.25
C PRO A 147 -7.53 1.85 -5.10
N LEU A 148 -7.95 2.14 -6.34
CA LEU A 148 -7.30 3.19 -7.14
C LEU A 148 -7.57 4.59 -6.56
N ALA A 149 -8.79 4.87 -6.08
CA ALA A 149 -9.10 6.15 -5.43
C ALA A 149 -8.24 6.38 -4.18
N GLU A 150 -8.05 5.35 -3.35
CA GLU A 150 -7.15 5.39 -2.19
C GLU A 150 -5.72 5.74 -2.63
N ARG A 151 -5.17 5.01 -3.61
CA ARG A 151 -3.80 5.25 -4.10
C ARG A 151 -3.61 6.61 -4.78
N LEU A 152 -4.60 7.06 -5.56
CA LEU A 152 -4.58 8.36 -6.22
C LEU A 152 -4.73 9.51 -5.21
N GLY A 153 -5.37 9.26 -4.06
CA GLY A 153 -5.43 10.19 -2.94
C GLY A 153 -4.04 10.56 -2.40
N ASP A 154 -3.11 9.62 -2.38
CA ASP A 154 -1.71 9.85 -1.98
C ASP A 154 -0.93 10.72 -2.97
N MET A 155 -1.47 10.89 -4.19
CA MET A 155 -0.85 11.65 -5.28
C MET A 155 -1.45 13.06 -5.44
N ARG A 156 -2.34 13.47 -4.52
CA ARG A 156 -2.91 14.83 -4.53
C ARG A 156 -1.81 15.89 -4.51
N GLY A 157 -1.96 16.90 -5.37
CA GLY A 157 -0.96 17.94 -5.56
C GLY A 157 0.18 17.58 -6.52
N LEU A 158 0.34 16.30 -6.91
CA LEU A 158 1.26 15.87 -7.96
C LEU A 158 0.59 15.75 -9.34
N ILE A 159 -0.74 15.57 -9.35
CA ILE A 159 -1.56 15.37 -10.55
C ILE A 159 -2.78 16.30 -10.52
N ALA A 160 -3.26 16.74 -11.68
CA ALA A 160 -4.44 17.59 -11.82
C ALA A 160 -5.74 16.77 -11.91
N GLY A 161 -5.65 15.48 -12.24
CA GLY A 161 -6.80 14.60 -12.32
C GLY A 161 -6.41 13.17 -12.65
N ALA A 162 -7.33 12.24 -12.42
CA ALA A 162 -7.17 10.86 -12.86
C ALA A 162 -8.51 10.28 -13.33
N ALA A 163 -8.45 9.29 -14.23
CA ALA A 163 -9.61 8.55 -14.67
C ALA A 163 -9.28 7.08 -14.96
N LEU A 164 -10.30 6.23 -14.86
CA LEU A 164 -10.29 4.85 -15.33
C LEU A 164 -11.13 4.75 -16.62
N ALA A 165 -10.55 4.15 -17.66
CA ALA A 165 -11.18 3.96 -18.96
C ALA A 165 -10.92 2.55 -19.52
N GLY A 166 -11.78 2.12 -20.43
CA GLY A 166 -11.52 0.97 -21.29
C GLY A 166 -10.75 1.37 -22.55
N THR A 167 -10.06 0.42 -23.16
CA THR A 167 -9.38 0.54 -24.45
C THR A 167 -9.38 -0.82 -25.17
N GLY A 168 -10.41 -1.07 -25.98
CA GLY A 168 -10.62 -2.39 -26.56
C GLY A 168 -11.01 -3.41 -25.49
N ASP A 169 -10.22 -4.47 -25.35
CA ASP A 169 -10.33 -5.50 -24.30
C ASP A 169 -9.51 -5.19 -23.04
N ALA A 170 -8.66 -4.16 -23.09
CA ALA A 170 -7.81 -3.70 -21.99
C ALA A 170 -8.36 -2.43 -21.32
N HIS A 171 -7.64 -1.97 -20.29
CA HIS A 171 -8.02 -0.81 -19.48
C HIS A 171 -6.83 0.13 -19.29
N VAL A 172 -7.11 1.37 -18.92
CA VAL A 172 -6.07 2.36 -18.64
C VAL A 172 -6.46 3.26 -17.47
N VAL A 173 -5.50 3.52 -16.59
CA VAL A 173 -5.53 4.63 -15.64
C VAL A 173 -4.90 5.83 -16.32
N LEU A 174 -5.72 6.83 -16.66
CA LEU A 174 -5.29 8.09 -17.25
C LEU A 174 -4.98 9.08 -16.17
N VAL A 175 -3.73 9.57 -16.13
CA VAL A 175 -3.26 10.59 -15.20
C VAL A 175 -3.10 11.91 -15.95
N ALA A 176 -3.80 12.94 -15.49
CA ALA A 176 -3.78 14.26 -16.11
C ALA A 176 -2.91 15.26 -15.34
N GLY A 177 -2.11 16.05 -16.06
CA GLY A 177 -1.35 17.16 -15.52
C GLY A 177 -0.26 16.77 -14.51
N ALA A 178 0.37 15.60 -14.71
CA ALA A 178 1.56 15.19 -13.97
C ALA A 178 2.81 15.80 -14.61
N ASP A 179 3.67 16.43 -13.81
CA ASP A 179 4.99 16.89 -14.27
C ASP A 179 5.76 15.72 -14.93
N PRO A 180 6.24 15.87 -16.19
CA PRO A 180 7.03 14.84 -16.87
C PRO A 180 8.18 14.26 -16.04
N ALA A 181 8.81 15.05 -15.18
CA ALA A 181 9.87 14.58 -14.28
C ALA A 181 9.38 13.59 -13.22
N HIS A 182 8.10 13.65 -12.84
CA HIS A 182 7.48 12.77 -11.85
C HIS A 182 6.70 11.59 -12.47
N GLN A 183 6.42 11.61 -13.77
CA GLN A 183 5.66 10.56 -14.45
C GLN A 183 6.22 9.14 -14.23
N PRO A 184 7.54 8.88 -14.31
CA PRO A 184 8.07 7.54 -14.05
C PRO A 184 7.77 7.04 -12.63
N ALA A 185 7.87 7.91 -11.62
CA ALA A 185 7.59 7.57 -10.23
C ALA A 185 6.10 7.32 -10.00
N ILE A 186 5.22 8.13 -10.61
CA ILE A 186 3.77 7.96 -10.55
C ILE A 186 3.35 6.65 -11.24
N ALA A 187 3.89 6.36 -12.43
CA ALA A 187 3.63 5.12 -13.16
C ALA A 187 4.04 3.91 -12.33
N LYS A 188 5.24 3.97 -11.73
CA LYS A 188 5.73 2.93 -10.84
C LYS A 188 4.80 2.72 -9.64
N ALA A 189 4.39 3.79 -8.97
CA ALA A 189 3.51 3.74 -7.82
C ALA A 189 2.11 3.18 -8.14
N LEU A 190 1.57 3.47 -9.32
CA LEU A 190 0.29 2.92 -9.80
C LEU A 190 0.42 1.46 -10.22
N ALA A 191 1.49 1.09 -10.91
CA ALA A 191 1.76 -0.30 -11.28
C ALA A 191 1.96 -1.21 -10.06
N GLU A 192 2.65 -0.72 -9.03
CA GLU A 192 2.74 -1.41 -7.74
C GLU A 192 1.35 -1.65 -7.17
N ALA A 193 0.50 -0.63 -7.09
CA ALA A 193 -0.85 -0.80 -6.57
C ALA A 193 -1.65 -1.83 -7.39
N LEU A 194 -1.63 -1.72 -8.73
CA LEU A 194 -2.30 -2.64 -9.64
C LEU A 194 -1.82 -4.10 -9.49
N ALA A 195 -0.56 -4.33 -9.14
CA ALA A 195 -0.02 -5.68 -8.92
C ALA A 195 -0.69 -6.43 -7.74
N PHE A 196 -1.30 -5.71 -6.81
CA PHE A 196 -2.06 -6.28 -5.68
C PHE A 196 -3.57 -6.29 -5.91
N LEU A 197 -4.07 -5.83 -7.06
CA LEU A 197 -5.49 -5.84 -7.38
C LEU A 197 -5.86 -7.07 -8.22
N PRO A 198 -7.16 -7.46 -8.24
CA PRO A 198 -7.60 -8.56 -9.09
C PRO A 198 -7.20 -8.32 -10.56
N PRO A 199 -6.66 -9.33 -11.25
CA PRO A 199 -6.25 -9.18 -12.65
C PRO A 199 -7.47 -8.87 -13.52
N GLN A 200 -7.29 -7.96 -14.47
CA GLN A 200 -8.33 -7.59 -15.43
C GLN A 200 -8.05 -8.21 -16.80
N PRO A 201 -9.10 -8.59 -17.56
CA PRO A 201 -8.95 -8.93 -18.97
C PRO A 201 -8.22 -7.80 -19.72
N GLY A 202 -7.28 -8.19 -20.60
CA GLY A 202 -6.46 -7.25 -21.36
C GLY A 202 -5.44 -6.43 -20.55
N GLY A 203 -5.46 -6.53 -19.21
CA GLY A 203 -4.58 -5.76 -18.33
C GLY A 203 -5.07 -4.33 -18.08
N VAL A 204 -4.27 -3.60 -17.28
CA VAL A 204 -4.49 -2.19 -16.94
C VAL A 204 -3.17 -1.45 -17.10
N ASP A 205 -3.12 -0.55 -18.08
CA ASP A 205 -1.97 0.31 -18.31
C ASP A 205 -2.10 1.64 -17.55
N VAL A 206 -1.00 2.38 -17.47
CA VAL A 206 -0.97 3.75 -16.96
C VAL A 206 -0.56 4.67 -18.11
N SER A 207 -1.31 5.74 -18.35
CA SER A 207 -1.03 6.70 -19.41
C SER A 207 -1.17 8.13 -18.89
N PHE A 208 -0.31 9.02 -19.38
CA PHE A 208 -0.26 10.43 -18.98
C PHE A 208 -0.83 11.31 -20.09
N THR A 209 -1.50 12.40 -19.69
CA THR A 209 -2.05 13.38 -20.62
C THR A 209 -1.98 14.80 -20.06
N ASP A 210 -1.67 15.76 -20.92
CA ASP A 210 -1.80 17.19 -20.60
C ASP A 210 -3.17 17.74 -21.00
N ALA A 211 -3.97 16.95 -21.72
CA ALA A 211 -5.31 17.33 -22.13
C ALA A 211 -6.33 17.12 -21.01
N ALA A 212 -7.46 17.81 -21.09
CA ALA A 212 -8.60 17.55 -20.21
C ALA A 212 -9.04 16.09 -20.34
N LEU A 213 -9.38 15.48 -19.20
CA LEU A 213 -9.92 14.13 -19.17
C LEU A 213 -11.19 14.05 -20.04
N PRO A 214 -11.29 13.05 -20.94
CA PRO A 214 -12.39 12.97 -21.90
C PRO A 214 -13.73 12.68 -21.21
N ALA A 215 -14.82 12.93 -21.92
CA ALA A 215 -16.15 12.51 -21.47
C ALA A 215 -16.30 10.98 -21.55
N GLY A 216 -17.15 10.40 -20.70
CA GLY A 216 -17.50 8.97 -20.74
C GLY A 216 -16.51 8.03 -20.04
N VAL A 217 -15.48 8.55 -19.39
CA VAL A 217 -14.59 7.78 -18.50
C VAL A 217 -15.01 7.93 -17.03
N LEU A 218 -14.61 7.01 -16.16
CA LEU A 218 -14.80 7.17 -14.72
C LEU A 218 -13.73 8.09 -14.18
N ARG A 219 -14.11 9.28 -13.70
CA ARG A 219 -13.18 10.26 -13.13
C ARG A 219 -13.07 10.07 -11.63
N PHE A 220 -11.84 10.11 -11.11
CA PHE A 220 -11.59 10.11 -9.68
C PHE A 220 -11.69 11.53 -9.15
N ASP A 221 -12.40 11.70 -8.04
CA ASP A 221 -12.43 12.96 -7.32
C ASP A 221 -11.20 13.08 -6.43
N LEU A 222 -10.32 14.01 -6.78
CA LEU A 222 -9.09 14.30 -6.05
C LEU A 222 -9.22 15.53 -5.16
N THR A 223 -10.41 16.13 -5.07
CA THR A 223 -10.63 17.27 -4.19
C THR A 223 -10.40 16.87 -2.73
N VAL A 224 -9.75 17.76 -1.99
CA VAL A 224 -9.58 17.61 -0.54
C VAL A 224 -10.87 18.10 0.09
N GLU A 225 -11.58 17.22 0.78
CA GLU A 225 -12.70 17.63 1.62
C GLU A 225 -12.13 18.40 2.82
N GLU A 226 -12.29 19.72 2.83
CA GLU A 226 -11.92 20.53 3.99
C GLU A 226 -12.76 20.07 5.19
N PRO A 227 -12.15 19.73 6.34
CA PRO A 227 -12.92 19.35 7.52
C PRO A 227 -13.84 20.51 7.89
N ALA A 228 -15.14 20.21 8.05
CA ALA A 228 -16.14 21.20 8.39
C ALA A 228 -15.66 22.01 9.62
N PRO A 229 -15.74 23.35 9.59
CA PRO A 229 -15.25 24.18 10.68
C PRO A 229 -15.92 23.76 11.98
N GLN A 230 -15.13 23.34 12.97
CA GLN A 230 -15.66 22.93 14.26
C GLN A 230 -16.40 24.14 14.88
N PRO A 231 -17.64 23.96 15.38
CA PRO A 231 -18.37 25.04 16.02
C PRO A 231 -17.58 25.53 17.23
N ARG A 232 -17.23 26.83 17.24
CA ARG A 232 -16.51 27.43 18.36
C ARG A 232 -17.30 27.21 19.66
N PRO A 233 -16.68 26.71 20.74
CA PRO A 233 -17.36 26.56 22.02
C PRO A 233 -17.90 27.92 22.46
N LYS A 234 -19.18 27.97 22.86
CA LYS A 234 -19.78 29.18 23.43
C LYS A 234 -18.96 29.58 24.65
N GLY A 235 -18.36 30.78 24.59
CA GLY A 235 -17.63 31.34 25.72
C GLY A 235 -18.52 31.40 26.97
N PRO A 236 -17.92 31.31 28.18
CA PRO A 236 -18.67 31.32 29.41
C PRO A 236 -19.50 32.62 29.54
N PRO A 237 -20.70 32.56 30.15
CA PRO A 237 -21.55 33.72 30.32
C PRO A 237 -20.84 34.82 31.12
N ILE A 238 -20.85 36.04 30.59
CA ILE A 238 -20.35 37.23 31.29
C ILE A 238 -21.36 37.53 32.41
N LEU A 239 -20.97 37.30 33.66
CA LEU A 239 -21.73 37.74 34.83
C LEU A 239 -21.63 39.28 34.93
N ARG A 240 -22.79 39.95 34.92
CA ARG A 240 -22.94 41.38 35.25
C ARG A 240 -23.13 41.55 36.74
#